data_AF-A0A017HQV5-F1
#
_entry.id   AF-A0A017HQV5-F1
#
_cell.length_a   1.000
_cell.length_b   1.000
_cell.length_c   1.000
_cell.angle_alpha   90.00
_cell.angle_beta   90.00
_cell.angle_gamma   90.00
#
_symmetry.space_group_name_H-M   'P 1'
#
loop_
_entity.id
_entity.type
_entity.pdbx_description
1 polymer ?
#
loop_
_entity_poly.entity_id
_entity_poly.type
_entity_poly.pdbx_seq_one_letter_code
_entity_poly.pdbx_strand_id
1 'polypeptide(L)'
;MPALQPGGKAGAMTTFDDREHAFEAKFAHDAEMQFKAEARRNRLLGLWAAGLMGRTGAEAEAYAREVITSDFQEAGEEDVFRKLRADLIGKADDADIRAQMRTLMAQAKSQIMEEVGNS
;
A
#
# COMPACT_ATOMS: atom_id res chain seq x y z
N MET A 1 3.93 67.24 -23.08
CA MET A 1 4.32 66.17 -22.14
C MET A 1 3.18 65.15 -22.06
N PRO A 2 3.30 63.94 -22.62
CA PRO A 2 2.31 62.87 -22.42
C PRO A 2 2.81 61.83 -21.41
N ALA A 3 2.02 61.60 -20.36
CA ALA A 3 2.27 60.57 -19.35
C ALA A 3 1.81 59.19 -19.84
N LEU A 4 2.57 58.17 -19.42
CA LEU A 4 2.52 56.74 -19.76
C LEU A 4 1.14 56.06 -19.61
N GLN A 5 0.91 55.04 -20.45
CA GLN A 5 -0.04 53.93 -20.26
C GLN A 5 0.77 52.60 -20.09
N PRO A 6 0.14 51.44 -19.88
CA PRO A 6 -0.21 50.78 -18.60
C PRO A 6 0.67 49.54 -18.32
N GLY A 7 0.86 49.15 -17.06
CA GLY A 7 1.66 47.96 -16.71
C GLY A 7 0.95 47.05 -15.73
N GLY A 8 0.30 46.01 -16.24
CA GLY A 8 -0.33 44.95 -15.45
C GLY A 8 0.66 44.22 -14.55
N LYS A 9 0.18 43.82 -13.38
CA LYS A 9 0.82 42.83 -12.51
C LYS A 9 -0.24 41.83 -12.04
N ALA A 10 -0.68 40.99 -12.97
CA ALA A 10 -1.16 39.65 -12.65
C ALA A 10 -0.02 38.69 -13.03
N GLY A 11 0.35 37.77 -12.13
CA GLY A 11 1.30 36.70 -12.43
C GLY A 11 2.61 36.79 -11.67
N ALA A 12 2.58 36.37 -10.40
CA ALA A 12 3.75 35.87 -9.70
C ALA A 12 3.32 34.86 -8.62
N MET A 13 2.50 33.87 -9.01
CA MET A 13 2.59 32.56 -8.35
C MET A 13 3.66 31.80 -9.12
N THR A 14 4.78 31.57 -8.44
CA THR A 14 6.06 31.18 -9.03
C THR A 14 6.01 29.74 -9.55
N THR A 15 6.28 29.54 -10.83
CA THR A 15 6.42 28.22 -11.50
C THR A 15 7.44 27.27 -10.83
N PHE A 16 8.28 27.79 -9.93
CA PHE A 16 9.18 27.01 -9.09
C PHE A 16 8.47 26.37 -7.88
N ASP A 17 7.50 27.06 -7.28
CA ASP A 17 6.70 26.59 -6.14
C ASP A 17 5.73 25.48 -6.59
N ASP A 18 5.13 25.63 -7.78
CA ASP A 18 4.27 24.62 -8.40
C ASP A 18 5.03 23.30 -8.72
N ARG A 19 6.33 23.39 -9.06
CA ARG A 19 7.17 22.21 -9.27
C ARG A 19 7.64 21.61 -7.96
N GLU A 20 8.04 22.41 -6.98
CA GLU A 20 8.46 21.93 -5.66
C GLU A 20 7.31 21.19 -4.95
N HIS A 21 6.11 21.77 -4.96
CA HIS A 21 4.89 21.11 -4.52
C HIS A 21 4.55 19.87 -5.35
N ALA A 22 4.72 19.88 -6.67
CA ALA A 22 4.48 18.69 -7.50
C ALA A 22 5.47 17.56 -7.21
N PHE A 23 6.73 17.86 -6.88
CA PHE A 23 7.71 16.85 -6.47
C PHE A 23 7.42 16.34 -5.06
N GLU A 24 7.19 17.19 -4.07
CA GLU A 24 6.81 16.76 -2.71
C GLU A 24 5.50 15.98 -2.70
N ALA A 25 4.48 16.45 -3.43
CA ALA A 25 3.22 15.73 -3.56
C ALA A 25 3.43 14.38 -4.22
N LYS A 26 4.28 14.28 -5.26
CA LYS A 26 4.55 13.00 -5.93
C LYS A 26 5.33 12.04 -5.04
N PHE A 27 6.33 12.51 -4.29
CA PHE A 27 7.08 11.67 -3.35
C PHE A 27 6.22 11.22 -2.17
N ALA A 28 5.42 12.11 -1.59
CA ALA A 28 4.47 11.77 -0.54
C ALA A 28 3.40 10.79 -1.04
N HIS A 29 2.93 10.97 -2.27
CA HIS A 29 1.93 10.10 -2.89
C HIS A 29 2.50 8.72 -3.24
N ASP A 30 3.73 8.63 -3.73
CA ASP A 30 4.40 7.35 -4.02
C ASP A 30 4.69 6.56 -2.73
N ALA A 31 5.17 7.24 -1.69
CA ALA A 31 5.42 6.65 -0.38
C ALA A 31 4.11 6.19 0.29
N GLU A 32 3.05 7.01 0.22
CA GLU A 32 1.73 6.65 0.71
C GLU A 32 1.13 5.47 -0.06
N MET A 33 1.27 5.44 -1.39
CA MET A 33 0.80 4.33 -2.22
C MET A 33 1.56 3.04 -1.91
N GLN A 34 2.87 3.10 -1.69
CA GLN A 34 3.66 1.93 -1.30
C GLN A 34 3.25 1.43 0.08
N PHE A 35 3.10 2.32 1.06
CA PHE A 35 2.63 1.96 2.39
C PHE A 35 1.22 1.34 2.37
N LYS A 36 0.30 1.94 1.60
CA LYS A 36 -1.04 1.40 1.38
C LYS A 36 -0.99 0.03 0.71
N ALA A 37 -0.13 -0.15 -0.31
CA ALA A 37 0.00 -1.43 -1.01
C ALA A 37 0.59 -2.52 -0.11
N GLU A 38 1.58 -2.20 0.73
CA GLU A 38 2.17 -3.15 1.69
C GLU A 38 1.16 -3.55 2.77
N ALA A 39 0.47 -2.58 3.38
CA ALA A 39 -0.58 -2.85 4.34
C ALA A 39 -1.72 -3.70 3.72
N ARG A 40 -2.08 -3.42 2.46
CA ARG A 40 -3.09 -4.17 1.72
C ARG A 40 -2.63 -5.60 1.40
N ARG A 41 -1.37 -5.79 0.98
CA ARG A 41 -0.74 -7.11 0.77
C ARG A 41 -0.82 -7.94 2.04
N ASN A 42 -0.39 -7.37 3.17
CA ASN A 42 -0.35 -8.05 4.47
C ASN A 42 -1.77 -8.42 4.94
N ARG A 43 -2.75 -7.52 4.75
CA ARG A 43 -4.16 -7.82 5.02
C ARG A 43 -4.68 -8.99 4.19
N LEU A 44 -4.42 -8.97 2.87
CA LEU A 44 -4.87 -10.03 1.96
C LEU A 44 -4.22 -11.38 2.32
N LEU A 45 -2.93 -11.38 2.67
CA LEU A 45 -2.20 -12.59 3.10
C LEU A 45 -2.84 -13.22 4.33
N GLY A 46 -3.14 -12.41 5.35
CA GLY A 46 -3.79 -12.93 6.54
C GLY A 46 -5.23 -13.36 6.31
N LEU A 47 -6.00 -12.68 5.45
CA LEU A 47 -7.35 -13.14 5.06
C LEU A 47 -7.31 -14.48 4.32
N TRP A 48 -6.36 -14.66 3.41
CA TRP A 48 -6.17 -15.91 2.68
C TRP A 48 -5.84 -17.07 3.64
N ALA A 49 -4.89 -16.85 4.55
CA ALA A 49 -4.49 -17.83 5.55
C ALA A 49 -5.61 -18.15 6.54
N ALA A 50 -6.35 -17.14 6.99
CA ALA A 50 -7.56 -17.30 7.80
C ALA A 50 -8.61 -18.16 7.08
N GLY A 51 -8.83 -17.90 5.79
CA GLY A 51 -9.74 -18.68 4.95
C GLY A 51 -9.33 -20.15 4.86
N LEU A 52 -8.03 -20.44 4.69
CA LEU A 52 -7.50 -21.80 4.74
C LEU A 52 -7.73 -22.45 6.11
N MET A 53 -7.58 -21.70 7.20
CA MET A 53 -7.90 -22.18 8.56
C MET A 53 -9.39 -22.36 8.84
N GLY A 54 -10.28 -21.98 7.91
CA GLY A 54 -11.73 -22.02 8.10
C GLY A 54 -12.28 -20.88 8.96
N ARG A 55 -11.46 -19.85 9.22
CA ARG A 55 -11.90 -18.62 9.90
C ARG A 55 -12.62 -17.72 8.89
N THR A 56 -13.78 -17.19 9.27
CA THR A 56 -14.58 -16.32 8.39
C THR A 56 -15.10 -15.09 9.13
N GLY A 57 -15.49 -14.06 8.38
CA GLY A 57 -16.00 -12.81 8.94
C GLY A 57 -14.98 -12.12 9.87
N ALA A 58 -15.39 -11.86 11.11
CA ALA A 58 -14.59 -11.12 12.08
C ALA A 58 -13.29 -11.85 12.48
N GLU A 59 -13.29 -13.19 12.53
CA GLU A 59 -12.09 -13.96 12.89
C GLU A 59 -11.01 -13.87 11.80
N ALA A 60 -11.43 -13.81 10.53
CA ALA A 60 -10.50 -13.62 9.42
C ALA A 60 -9.90 -12.23 9.42
N GLU A 61 -10.71 -11.19 9.67
CA GLU A 61 -10.21 -9.81 9.78
C GLU A 61 -9.28 -9.62 10.99
N ALA A 62 -9.58 -10.27 12.12
CA ALA A 62 -8.71 -10.25 13.28
C ALA A 62 -7.35 -10.88 12.97
N TYR A 63 -7.33 -12.07 12.36
CA TYR A 63 -6.09 -12.73 11.97
C TYR A 63 -5.31 -11.92 10.92
N ALA A 64 -6.01 -11.29 9.96
CA ALA A 64 -5.38 -10.39 9.01
C ALA A 64 -4.67 -9.21 9.68
N ARG A 65 -5.29 -8.60 10.70
CA ARG A 65 -4.65 -7.53 11.48
C ARG A 65 -3.46 -8.03 12.30
N GLU A 66 -3.55 -9.22 12.87
CA GLU A 66 -2.41 -9.82 13.56
C GLU A 66 -1.23 -10.04 12.62
N VAL A 67 -1.47 -10.57 11.41
CA VAL A 67 -0.42 -10.78 10.40
C VAL A 67 0.23 -9.46 9.98
N ILE A 68 -0.56 -8.41 9.74
CA ILE A 68 -0.03 -7.07 9.47
C ILE A 68 0.84 -6.60 10.63
N THR A 69 0.38 -6.77 11.86
CA THR A 69 1.10 -6.30 13.06
C THR A 69 2.39 -7.09 13.29
N SER A 70 2.41 -8.39 12.97
CA SER A 70 3.62 -9.22 13.03
C SER A 70 4.69 -8.77 12.03
N ASP A 71 4.29 -8.30 10.83
CA ASP A 71 5.21 -7.74 9.83
C ASP A 71 5.90 -6.44 10.30
N PHE A 72 5.31 -5.71 11.26
CA PHE A 72 5.93 -4.50 11.84
C PHE A 72 7.01 -4.78 12.90
N GLN A 73 7.09 -6.00 13.46
CA GLN A 73 8.07 -6.31 14.51
C GLN A 73 9.48 -6.57 13.97
N GLU A 74 9.60 -7.16 12.79
CA GLU A 74 10.87 -7.47 12.15
C GLU A 74 10.80 -7.11 10.67
N ALA A 75 11.82 -6.43 10.15
CA ALA A 75 11.83 -5.99 8.76
C ALA A 75 12.02 -7.19 7.83
N GLY A 76 10.91 -7.73 7.33
CA GLY A 76 10.95 -8.78 6.34
C GLY A 76 9.69 -9.62 6.27
N GLU A 77 9.47 -10.18 5.10
CA GLU A 77 8.35 -11.09 4.85
C GLU A 77 8.60 -12.51 5.42
N GLU A 78 9.79 -12.75 6.00
CA GLU A 78 10.19 -14.05 6.55
C GLU A 78 9.45 -14.44 7.83
N ASP A 79 9.15 -13.49 8.71
CA ASP A 79 8.35 -13.75 9.93
C ASP A 79 6.91 -14.12 9.58
N VAL A 80 6.31 -13.36 8.66
CA VAL A 80 4.99 -13.66 8.12
C VAL A 80 5.00 -15.03 7.46
N PHE A 81 6.00 -15.34 6.63
CA PHE A 81 6.13 -16.63 5.99
C PHE A 81 6.25 -17.77 7.01
N ARG A 82 7.10 -17.66 8.04
CA ARG A 82 7.24 -18.70 9.09
C ARG A 82 5.95 -18.89 9.89
N LYS A 83 5.28 -17.80 10.25
CA LYS A 83 4.00 -17.84 10.96
C LYS A 83 2.93 -18.53 10.12
N LEU A 84 2.76 -18.08 8.88
CA LEU A 84 1.83 -18.67 7.92
C LEU A 84 2.14 -20.14 7.68
N ARG A 85 3.41 -20.48 7.47
CA ARG A 85 3.84 -21.87 7.30
C ARG A 85 3.43 -22.72 8.50
N ALA A 86 3.66 -22.24 9.72
CA ALA A 86 3.31 -22.96 10.95
C ALA A 86 1.79 -23.10 11.13
N ASP A 87 1.01 -22.04 10.89
CA ASP A 87 -0.45 -22.04 11.00
C ASP A 87 -1.14 -22.84 9.87
N LEU A 88 -0.50 -22.94 8.71
CA LEU A 88 -0.99 -23.62 7.51
C LEU A 88 -0.36 -25.01 7.29
N ILE A 89 0.32 -25.58 8.30
CA ILE A 89 0.82 -26.96 8.23
C ILE A 89 -0.32 -27.90 7.82
N GLY A 90 -0.13 -28.61 6.71
CA GLY A 90 -1.11 -29.55 6.15
C GLY A 90 -2.26 -28.90 5.36
N LYS A 91 -2.25 -27.58 5.16
CA LYS A 91 -3.22 -26.84 4.34
C LYS A 91 -2.59 -26.16 3.12
N ALA A 92 -1.39 -25.62 3.26
CA ALA A 92 -0.63 -25.02 2.17
C ALA A 92 0.86 -25.33 2.31
N ASP A 93 1.53 -25.55 1.19
CA ASP A 93 2.97 -25.77 1.15
C ASP A 93 3.73 -24.44 1.08
N ASP A 94 5.03 -24.52 1.41
CA ASP A 94 5.97 -23.41 1.32
C ASP A 94 5.91 -22.69 -0.05
N ALA A 95 5.73 -23.46 -1.12
CA ALA A 95 5.63 -22.95 -2.49
C ALA A 95 4.35 -22.14 -2.71
N ASP A 96 3.20 -22.61 -2.20
CA ASP A 96 1.91 -21.92 -2.32
C ASP A 96 1.92 -20.60 -1.55
N ILE A 97 2.49 -20.58 -0.35
CA ILE A 97 2.59 -19.36 0.46
C ILE A 97 3.42 -18.31 -0.29
N ARG A 98 4.60 -18.66 -0.79
CA ARG A 98 5.45 -17.73 -1.57
C ARG A 98 4.79 -17.27 -2.87
N ALA A 99 4.10 -18.18 -3.56
CA ALA A 99 3.34 -17.84 -4.76
C ALA A 99 2.21 -16.84 -4.43
N GLN A 100 1.51 -17.03 -3.31
CA GLN A 100 0.49 -16.09 -2.88
C GLN A 100 1.06 -14.76 -2.43
N MET A 101 2.19 -14.72 -1.73
CA MET A 101 2.83 -13.45 -1.36
C MET A 101 3.12 -12.58 -2.60
N ARG A 102 3.64 -13.17 -3.69
CA ARG A 102 3.84 -12.44 -4.96
C ARG A 102 2.52 -12.04 -5.63
N THR A 103 1.55 -12.96 -5.65
CA THR A 103 0.25 -12.73 -6.30
C THR A 103 -0.53 -11.62 -5.60
N LEU A 104 -0.61 -11.68 -4.28
CA LEU A 104 -1.30 -10.72 -3.43
C LEU A 104 -0.59 -9.37 -3.43
N MET A 105 0.73 -9.32 -3.59
CA MET A 105 1.44 -8.06 -3.79
C MET A 105 1.05 -7.38 -5.10
N ALA A 106 0.93 -8.13 -6.20
CA ALA A 106 0.46 -7.59 -7.47
C ALA A 106 -1.01 -7.13 -7.41
N GLN A 107 -1.87 -7.91 -6.74
CA GLN A 107 -3.26 -7.53 -6.50
C GLN A 107 -3.38 -6.30 -5.61
N ALA A 108 -2.62 -6.21 -4.53
CA ALA A 108 -2.62 -5.07 -3.63
C ALA A 108 -2.23 -3.79 -4.37
N LYS A 109 -1.15 -3.82 -5.16
CA LYS A 109 -0.76 -2.69 -6.01
C LYS A 109 -1.86 -2.28 -6.99
N SER A 110 -2.50 -3.25 -7.63
CA SER A 110 -3.60 -3.00 -8.58
C SER A 110 -4.81 -2.39 -7.88
N GLN A 111 -5.19 -2.89 -6.70
CA GLN A 111 -6.31 -2.35 -5.93
C GLN A 111 -6.05 -0.93 -5.42
N ILE A 112 -4.81 -0.64 -4.98
CA ILE A 112 -4.46 0.73 -4.58
C ILE A 112 -4.48 1.66 -5.80
N MET A 113 -3.97 1.24 -6.96
CA MET A 113 -4.07 2.03 -8.19
C MET A 113 -5.53 2.27 -8.61
N GLU A 114 -6.39 1.26 -8.53
CA GLU A 114 -7.83 1.42 -8.79
C GLU A 114 -8.50 2.36 -7.78
N GLU A 115 -8.25 2.20 -6.46
CA GLU A 115 -8.84 3.08 -5.44
C GLU A 115 -8.42 4.54 -5.62
N VAL A 116 -7.15 4.80 -5.96
CA VAL A 116 -6.64 6.15 -6.23
C VAL A 116 -7.20 6.72 -7.54
N GLY A 117 -7.38 5.90 -8.57
CA GLY A 117 -7.94 6.33 -9.86
C GLY A 117 -9.46 6.55 -9.86
N ASN A 118 -10.17 5.97 -8.89
CA ASN A 118 -11.62 6.11 -8.72
C ASN A 118 -12.05 7.14 -7.65
N SER A 119 -11.09 7.83 -7.01
CA SER A 119 -11.34 8.85 -5.96
C SER A 119 -11.31 10.28 -6.47
#